data_AF-A0A3P8L017-F1
#
_entry.id   AF-A0A3P8L017-F1
#
_cell.length_a   1.000
_cell.length_b   1.000
_cell.length_c   1.000
_cell.angle_alpha   90.00
_cell.angle_beta   90.00
_cell.angle_gamma   90.00
#
_symmetry.space_group_name_H-M   'P 1'
#
loop_
_entity.id
_entity.type
_entity.pdbx_description
1 polymer ?
#
loop_
_entity_poly.entity_id
_entity_poly.type
_entity_poly.pdbx_seq_one_letter_code
_entity_poly.pdbx_strand_id
1 'polypeptide(L)'
;MYRVTRGASYHGKLKKIRTLRKSIARVYTVIHQAQKLRQREAYRSKKYVPKDLRPKKTRAIRRRLTKKEQSIHSARSMRKARAFPPRVFAVKC
;
A
#
# COMPACT_ATOMS: atom_id res chain seq x y z
N MET A 1 12.69 34.56 5.47
CA MET A 1 13.85 35.41 5.16
C MET A 1 14.52 34.91 3.90
N TYR A 2 14.21 35.48 2.72
CA TYR A 2 15.16 35.76 1.63
C TYR A 2 14.46 36.61 0.56
N ARG A 3 14.94 37.86 0.47
CA ARG A 3 15.08 38.72 -0.71
C ARG A 3 14.29 40.03 -0.67
N VAL A 4 14.97 41.00 -0.06
CA VAL A 4 14.75 42.45 -0.15
C VAL A 4 15.64 42.99 -1.28
N THR A 5 15.16 44.03 -1.96
CA THR A 5 15.75 44.86 -3.04
C THR A 5 15.39 44.50 -4.49
N ARG A 6 14.84 45.54 -5.15
CA ARG A 6 14.19 45.60 -6.47
C ARG A 6 15.24 45.92 -7.55
N GLY A 7 15.23 45.17 -8.66
CA GLY A 7 16.04 45.45 -9.84
C GLY A 7 15.72 44.49 -10.99
N ALA A 8 15.74 44.97 -12.24
CA ALA A 8 15.22 44.32 -13.45
C ALA A 8 15.79 42.91 -13.76
N SER A 9 16.89 42.49 -13.12
CA SER A 9 17.43 41.11 -13.15
C SER A 9 16.57 40.07 -12.39
N TYR A 10 15.42 40.48 -11.85
CA TYR A 10 14.51 39.70 -11.00
C TYR A 10 13.71 38.63 -11.76
N HIS A 11 13.20 38.91 -12.96
CA HIS A 11 12.30 38.00 -13.69
C HIS A 11 12.95 36.66 -14.08
N GLY A 12 14.21 36.67 -14.53
CA GLY A 12 14.94 35.44 -14.89
C GLY A 12 15.27 34.56 -13.68
N LYS A 13 15.65 35.16 -12.54
CA LYS A 13 15.98 34.45 -11.29
C LYS A 13 14.73 33.83 -10.65
N LEU A 14 13.59 34.53 -10.66
CA LEU A 14 12.33 33.98 -10.15
C LEU A 14 11.85 32.76 -10.93
N LYS A 15 11.96 32.77 -12.27
CA LYS A 15 11.58 31.62 -13.11
C LYS A 15 12.39 30.36 -12.75
N LYS A 16 13.67 30.54 -12.34
CA LYS A 16 14.56 29.46 -11.89
C LYS A 16 14.20 28.87 -10.53
N ILE A 17 13.50 29.61 -9.65
CA ILE A 17 13.10 29.09 -8.32
C ILE A 17 12.16 27.89 -8.46
N ARG A 18 11.20 27.96 -9.39
CA ARG A 18 10.25 26.87 -9.64
C ARG A 18 10.96 25.58 -10.08
N THR A 19 11.92 25.71 -11.00
CA THR A 19 12.69 24.55 -11.48
C THR A 19 13.58 23.98 -10.38
N LEU A 20 14.24 24.83 -9.60
CA LEU A 20 15.05 24.41 -8.45
C LEU A 20 14.24 23.64 -7.41
N ARG A 21 13.08 24.17 -7.00
CA ARG A 21 12.18 23.48 -6.05
C ARG A 21 11.75 22.11 -6.55
N LYS A 22 11.41 22.01 -7.84
CA LYS A 22 11.07 20.72 -8.47
C LYS A 22 12.27 19.77 -8.50
N SER A 23 13.47 20.24 -8.83
CA SER A 23 14.68 19.39 -8.83
C SER A 23 15.04 18.91 -7.42
N ILE A 24 14.99 19.77 -6.42
CA ILE A 24 15.18 19.40 -5.01
C ILE A 24 14.16 18.32 -4.60
N ALA A 25 12.88 18.53 -4.90
CA ALA A 25 11.83 17.56 -4.61
C ALA A 25 12.06 16.21 -5.30
N ARG A 26 12.51 16.20 -6.56
CA ARG A 26 12.86 14.97 -7.30
C ARG A 26 13.99 14.21 -6.63
N VAL A 27 15.07 14.88 -6.25
CA VAL A 27 16.21 14.25 -5.56
C VAL A 27 15.76 13.64 -4.24
N TYR A 28 14.99 14.38 -3.42
CA TYR A 28 14.43 13.83 -2.18
C TYR A 28 13.50 12.64 -2.42
N THR A 29 12.71 12.66 -3.49
CA THR A 29 11.82 11.55 -3.84
C THR A 29 12.62 10.28 -4.15
N VAL A 30 13.70 10.38 -4.95
CA VAL A 30 14.56 9.24 -5.28
C VAL A 30 15.26 8.68 -4.03
N ILE A 31 15.81 9.56 -3.18
CA ILE A 31 16.44 9.16 -1.91
C ILE A 31 15.43 8.42 -1.03
N HIS A 32 14.21 8.95 -0.90
CA HIS A 32 13.17 8.33 -0.08
C HIS A 32 12.71 6.97 -0.64
N GLN A 33 12.58 6.85 -1.97
CA GLN A 33 12.25 5.58 -2.64
C GLN A 33 13.31 4.51 -2.34
N ALA A 34 14.60 4.84 -2.53
CA ALA A 34 15.71 3.92 -2.27
C ALA A 34 15.79 3.52 -0.78
N GLN A 35 15.58 4.46 0.15
CA GLN A 35 15.55 4.18 1.58
C GLN A 35 14.38 3.24 1.94
N LYS A 36 13.17 3.51 1.43
CA LYS A 36 12.00 2.66 1.68
C LYS A 36 12.15 1.27 1.09
N LEU A 37 12.80 1.12 -0.07
CA LEU A 37 13.07 -0.17 -0.69
C LEU A 37 13.99 -1.03 0.20
N ARG A 38 15.14 -0.47 0.63
CA ARG A 38 16.04 -1.14 1.58
C ARG A 38 15.32 -1.51 2.89
N GLN A 39 14.46 -0.62 3.40
CA GLN A 39 13.66 -0.91 4.59
C GLN A 39 12.68 -2.08 4.35
N ARG A 40 12.01 -2.14 3.19
CA ARG A 40 11.10 -3.24 2.86
C ARG A 40 11.83 -4.58 2.77
N GLU A 41 13.04 -4.61 2.21
CA GLU A 41 13.88 -5.80 2.16
C GLU A 41 14.25 -6.29 3.57
N ALA A 42 14.73 -5.39 4.43
CA ALA A 42 15.13 -5.71 5.80
C ALA A 42 13.98 -6.23 6.70
N TYR A 43 12.72 -5.90 6.37
CA TYR A 43 11.54 -6.32 7.13
C TYR A 43 10.65 -7.34 6.41
N ARG A 44 11.06 -7.87 5.24
CA ARG A 44 10.21 -8.73 4.39
C ARG A 44 9.70 -9.99 5.09
N SER A 45 10.53 -10.63 5.91
CA SER A 45 10.22 -11.88 6.62
C SER A 45 9.82 -11.67 8.09
N LYS A 46 9.87 -10.43 8.59
CA LYS A 46 9.62 -10.14 10.00
C LYS A 46 8.12 -10.02 10.27
N LYS A 47 7.63 -10.67 11.33
CA LYS A 47 6.23 -10.58 11.77
C LYS A 47 5.81 -9.14 12.10
N TYR A 48 6.71 -8.39 12.76
CA TYR A 48 6.44 -7.02 13.21
C TYR A 48 7.09 -6.02 12.26
N VAL A 49 6.25 -5.34 11.48
CA VAL A 49 6.67 -4.31 10.52
C VAL A 49 6.26 -2.92 11.05
N PRO A 50 7.12 -1.88 10.87
CA PRO A 50 6.78 -0.49 11.18
C PRO A 50 5.48 -0.03 10.53
N LYS A 51 4.72 0.86 11.19
CA LYS A 51 3.38 1.31 10.75
C LYS A 51 3.38 1.88 9.32
N ASP A 52 4.45 2.56 8.92
CA ASP A 52 4.57 3.19 7.60
C ASP A 52 4.67 2.21 6.44
N LEU A 53 5.27 1.05 6.68
CA LEU A 53 5.46 0.01 5.66
C LEU A 53 4.27 -0.95 5.56
N ARG A 54 3.30 -0.86 6.47
CA ARG A 54 2.11 -1.70 6.43
C ARG A 54 1.25 -1.36 5.21
N PRO A 55 0.58 -2.35 4.60
CA PRO A 55 -0.33 -2.10 3.50
C PRO A 55 -1.46 -1.16 3.95
N LYS A 56 -1.71 -0.10 3.17
CA LYS A 56 -2.82 0.82 3.41
C LYS A 56 -4.12 0.15 2.97
N LYS A 57 -4.92 -0.29 3.95
CA LYS A 57 -6.25 -0.86 3.77
C LYS A 57 -7.23 -0.16 4.71
N THR A 58 -8.52 -0.20 4.39
CA THR A 58 -9.55 0.35 5.27
C THR A 58 -9.55 -0.35 6.64
N ARG A 59 -10.05 0.33 7.67
CA ARG A 59 -10.14 -0.24 9.03
C ARG A 59 -10.98 -1.52 9.04
N ALA A 60 -12.09 -1.55 8.31
CA ALA A 60 -12.95 -2.73 8.17
C ALA A 60 -12.17 -3.93 7.58
N ILE A 61 -11.42 -3.73 6.50
CA ILE A 61 -10.61 -4.79 5.88
C ILE A 61 -9.48 -5.29 6.81
N ARG A 62 -8.93 -4.44 7.68
CA ARG A 62 -7.91 -4.87 8.64
C ARG A 62 -8.48 -5.67 9.81
N ARG A 63 -9.77 -5.53 10.13
CA ARG A 63 -10.43 -6.20 11.26
C ARG A 63 -11.17 -7.46 10.87
N ARG A 64 -11.49 -7.66 9.59
CA ARG A 64 -12.13 -8.89 9.11
C ARG A 64 -11.23 -10.11 9.30
N LEU A 65 -11.85 -11.27 9.44
CA LEU A 65 -11.18 -12.57 9.45
C LEU A 65 -10.38 -12.82 8.17
N THR A 66 -9.30 -13.59 8.29
CA THR A 66 -8.54 -14.09 7.15
C THR A 66 -9.38 -15.08 6.34
N LYS A 67 -9.07 -15.24 5.05
CA LYS A 67 -9.76 -16.21 4.18
C LYS A 67 -9.69 -17.63 4.76
N LYS A 68 -8.55 -17.98 5.38
CA LYS A 68 -8.38 -19.27 6.02
C LYS A 68 -9.37 -19.43 7.16
N GLU A 69 -9.41 -18.49 8.10
CA GLU A 69 -10.35 -18.51 9.24
C GLU A 69 -11.80 -18.59 8.77
N GLN A 70 -12.18 -17.85 7.73
CA GLN A 70 -13.53 -17.91 7.14
C GLN A 70 -13.86 -19.28 6.54
N SER A 71 -12.87 -19.97 5.98
CA SER A 71 -13.03 -21.30 5.37
C SER A 71 -12.92 -22.47 6.35
N ILE A 72 -12.64 -22.21 7.64
CA ILE A 72 -12.53 -23.29 8.61
C ILE A 72 -13.92 -23.86 8.88
N HIS A 73 -14.10 -25.13 8.53
CA HIS A 73 -15.27 -25.93 8.87
C HIS A 73 -14.90 -26.95 9.94
N SER A 74 -15.85 -27.27 10.83
CA SER A 74 -15.66 -28.34 11.80
C SER A 74 -15.50 -29.70 11.11
N ALA A 75 -14.84 -30.65 11.76
CA ALA A 75 -14.66 -32.00 11.22
C ALA A 75 -16.00 -32.67 10.86
N ARG A 76 -17.04 -32.42 11.69
CA ARG A 76 -18.41 -32.88 11.44
C ARG A 76 -19.02 -32.25 10.18
N SER A 77 -18.87 -30.92 10.02
CA SER A 77 -19.37 -30.21 8.84
C SER A 77 -18.68 -30.66 7.56
N MET A 78 -17.34 -30.83 7.58
CA MET A 78 -16.59 -31.36 6.45
C MET A 78 -17.02 -32.77 6.07
N ARG A 79 -17.24 -33.66 7.05
CA ARG A 79 -17.74 -35.02 6.79
C ARG A 79 -19.10 -35.00 6.10
N LYS A 80 -20.03 -34.17 6.57
CA LYS A 80 -21.37 -34.01 5.96
C LYS A 80 -21.28 -33.47 4.53
N ALA A 81 -20.46 -32.44 4.30
CA ALA A 81 -20.27 -31.85 2.98
C ALA A 81 -19.66 -32.84 1.97
N ARG A 82 -18.73 -33.70 2.42
CA ARG A 82 -18.16 -34.78 1.60
C ARG A 82 -19.17 -35.88 1.29
N ALA A 83 -19.98 -36.26 2.28
CA ALA A 83 -21.00 -37.29 2.12
C ALA A 83 -22.13 -36.85 1.16
N PHE A 84 -22.52 -35.58 1.21
CA PHE A 84 -23.63 -35.03 0.45
C PHE A 84 -23.22 -33.79 -0.36
N PRO A 85 -22.49 -33.97 -1.48
CA PRO A 85 -22.16 -32.85 -2.36
C PRO A 85 -23.43 -32.31 -3.03
N PRO A 86 -23.53 -30.99 -3.27
CA PRO A 86 -24.63 -30.42 -4.03
C PRO A 86 -24.60 -30.98 -5.46
N ARG A 87 -25.73 -31.53 -5.91
CA ARG A 87 -25.89 -32.10 -7.25
C ARG A 87 -26.72 -31.14 -8.09
N VAL A 88 -26.27 -30.87 -9.30
CA VAL A 88 -27.08 -30.15 -10.29
C VAL A 88 -27.99 -31.17 -10.96
N PHE A 89 -29.29 -30.89 -10.97
CA PHE A 89 -30.29 -31.73 -11.64
C PHE A 89 -31.27 -30.86 -12.42
N ALA A 90 -31.87 -31.44 -13.46
CA ALA A 90 -32.94 -30.84 -14.23
C ALA A 90 -34.12 -31.83 -14.26
N VAL A 91 -35.34 -31.31 -14.15
CA VAL A 91 -36.55 -32.11 -14.31
C VAL A 91 -36.98 -31.98 -15.76
N LYS A 92 -37.25 -33.12 -16.40
CA LYS A 92 -37.78 -33.13 -17.75
C LYS A 92 -39.23 -32.63 -17.71
N CYS A 93 -39.54 -31.61 -18.50
CA CYS A 93 -40.90 -31.16 -18.74
C CYS A 93 -41.71 -32.24 -19.48
#